data_AF-A0A965PI08-F1
#
_entry.id   AF-A0A965PI08-F1
#
_cell.length_a   1.000
_cell.length_b   1.000
_cell.length_c   1.000
_cell.angle_alpha   90.00
_cell.angle_beta   90.00
_cell.angle_gamma   90.00
#
_symmetry.space_group_name_H-M   'P 1'
#
loop_
_entity.id
_entity.type
_entity.pdbx_description
1 polymer ?
#
loop_
_entity_poly.entity_id
_entity_poly.type
_entity_poly.pdbx_seq_one_letter_code
_entity_poly.pdbx_strand_id
1 'polypeptide(L)'
;MYHLTRVSNNRKTGPIPVSTTTSDSCPPTCSLKGAGCYAEQGKLGIWWRQVKTKGVDLEAFAAQVKRLPNGQLWRHNQAGDLPHTDGRIDVEALQRIVDANRGKRGFTYTHHSMLRLDADRDNRSAVLNANLSGFTINLSADSLKQADALADLNIGPVVAIVEPGGPLWGKTPAGRHYVVCPAQHREYTTCATCQLCAKKRNHIVAFEAHGSQSRRVINIVRAA
;
A
#
# COMPACT_ATOMS: atom_id res chain seq x y z
N MET A 1 6.29 -8.54 -12.99
CA MET A 1 7.54 -9.03 -12.32
C MET A 1 7.65 -8.47 -10.91
N TYR A 2 8.37 -9.15 -10.03
CA TYR A 2 8.54 -8.81 -8.62
C TYR A 2 10.01 -8.79 -8.23
N HIS A 3 10.41 -7.88 -7.34
CA HIS A 3 11.76 -7.89 -6.76
C HIS A 3 11.66 -7.78 -5.24
N LEU A 4 12.28 -8.69 -4.49
CA LEU A 4 12.35 -8.65 -3.03
C LEU A 4 13.73 -8.18 -2.55
N THR A 5 13.77 -7.03 -1.90
CA THR A 5 14.94 -6.59 -1.13
C THR A 5 14.82 -7.16 0.29
N ARG A 6 15.66 -8.13 0.66
CA ARG A 6 15.58 -8.83 1.95
C ARG A 6 15.83 -7.92 3.15
N VAL A 7 16.75 -6.96 3.02
CA VAL A 7 17.07 -5.97 4.05
C VAL A 7 17.03 -4.59 3.40
N SER A 8 15.99 -3.82 3.72
CA SER A 8 15.78 -2.51 3.12
C SER A 8 16.66 -1.43 3.77
N ASN A 9 17.29 -0.60 2.94
CA ASN A 9 17.96 0.63 3.36
C ASN A 9 17.02 1.86 3.35
N ASN A 10 15.72 1.65 3.13
CA ASN A 10 14.74 2.74 3.16
C ASN A 10 14.50 3.18 4.61
N ARG A 11 14.88 4.43 4.90
CA ARG A 11 14.74 5.05 6.24
C ARG A 11 13.32 4.93 6.80
N LYS A 12 12.27 5.03 5.96
CA LYS A 12 10.87 4.93 6.40
C LYS A 12 10.50 3.50 6.79
N THR A 13 10.97 2.49 6.06
CA THR A 13 10.62 1.10 6.37
C THR A 13 11.48 0.53 7.50
N GLY A 14 12.72 1.00 7.64
CA GLY A 14 13.74 0.30 8.41
C GLY A 14 14.16 -1.01 7.73
N PRO A 15 14.96 -1.85 8.40
CA PRO A 15 15.60 -3.04 7.83
C PRO A 15 14.65 -4.25 7.73
N ILE A 16 13.41 -4.03 7.30
CA ILE A 16 12.47 -5.12 6.98
C ILE A 16 12.61 -5.53 5.50
N PRO A 17 12.20 -6.76 5.12
CA PRO A 17 12.05 -7.12 3.72
C PRO A 17 10.99 -6.24 3.05
N VAL A 18 11.29 -5.79 1.83
CA VAL A 18 10.43 -4.92 1.03
C VAL A 18 10.44 -5.40 -0.41
N SER A 19 9.26 -5.64 -0.97
CA SER A 19 9.15 -5.96 -2.40
C SER A 19 8.88 -4.73 -3.25
N THR A 20 9.05 -4.87 -4.56
CA THR A 20 8.60 -3.93 -5.60
C THR A 20 8.00 -4.74 -6.73
N THR A 21 6.83 -4.35 -7.22
CA THR A 21 6.18 -4.98 -8.39
C THR A 21 6.24 -4.02 -9.57
N THR A 22 6.31 -4.50 -10.80
CA THR A 22 6.37 -3.67 -12.01
C THR A 22 5.19 -2.70 -12.11
N SER A 23 5.38 -1.57 -12.83
CA SER A 23 4.42 -0.46 -12.88
C SER A 23 3.08 -0.78 -13.55
N ASP A 24 3.04 -1.86 -14.34
CA ASP A 24 1.83 -2.43 -14.92
C ASP A 24 0.88 -3.02 -13.85
N SER A 25 1.36 -3.32 -12.64
CA SER A 25 0.50 -3.67 -11.51
C SER A 25 -0.30 -2.49 -10.95
N CYS A 26 0.02 -1.24 -11.31
CA CYS A 26 -0.75 -0.09 -10.83
C CYS A 26 -2.06 0.04 -11.61
N PRO A 27 -3.23 0.04 -10.93
CA PRO A 27 -4.52 0.06 -11.60
C PRO A 27 -4.68 1.32 -12.44
N PRO A 28 -5.41 1.24 -13.58
CA PRO A 28 -5.67 2.39 -14.44
C PRO A 28 -6.46 3.49 -13.71
N THR A 29 -7.18 3.14 -12.65
CA THR A 29 -7.96 4.07 -11.82
C THR A 29 -7.14 4.81 -10.76
N CYS A 30 -5.84 4.53 -10.62
CA CYS A 30 -5.00 5.21 -9.63
C CYS A 30 -4.80 6.68 -10.02
N SER A 31 -5.35 7.58 -9.21
CA SER A 31 -5.28 9.04 -9.43
C SER A 31 -3.85 9.59 -9.43
N LEU A 32 -2.92 8.92 -8.75
CA LEU A 32 -1.52 9.35 -8.64
C LEU A 32 -0.66 8.95 -9.85
N LYS A 33 -1.12 7.99 -10.67
CA LYS A 33 -0.37 7.43 -11.80
C LYS A 33 -0.11 8.51 -12.85
N GLY A 34 1.16 8.82 -13.11
CA GLY A 34 1.56 9.93 -13.97
C GLY A 34 1.23 11.34 -13.44
N ALA A 35 0.64 11.43 -12.25
CA ALA A 35 0.08 12.67 -11.69
C ALA A 35 0.63 13.00 -10.29
N GLY A 36 1.84 12.52 -9.98
CA GLY A 36 2.55 12.87 -8.74
C GLY A 36 2.89 11.69 -7.83
N CYS A 37 2.68 10.46 -8.29
CA CYS A 37 3.11 9.26 -7.57
C CYS A 37 4.59 9.35 -7.15
N TYR A 38 4.86 9.18 -5.85
CA TYR A 38 6.22 9.25 -5.32
C TYR A 38 7.14 8.17 -5.91
N ALA A 39 6.56 7.02 -6.27
CA ALA A 39 7.31 5.88 -6.81
C ALA A 39 7.91 6.18 -8.19
N GLU A 40 7.36 7.12 -8.94
CA GLU A 40 7.86 7.51 -10.27
C GLU A 40 9.12 8.40 -10.19
N GLN A 41 9.47 8.86 -8.99
CA GLN A 41 10.44 9.93 -8.77
C GLN A 41 11.77 9.41 -8.18
N GLY A 42 12.83 10.17 -8.45
CA GLY A 42 14.15 9.99 -7.85
C GLY A 42 14.75 8.58 -8.03
N LYS A 43 15.53 8.16 -7.03
CA LYS A 43 16.22 6.85 -7.04
C LYS A 43 15.24 5.68 -7.08
N LEU A 44 14.09 5.81 -6.42
CA LEU A 44 13.05 4.78 -6.45
C LEU A 44 12.49 4.61 -7.86
N GLY A 45 12.17 5.70 -8.56
CA GLY A 45 11.68 5.62 -9.95
C GLY A 45 12.70 5.00 -10.91
N ILE A 46 13.99 5.33 -10.77
CA ILE A 46 15.06 4.70 -11.56
C ILE A 46 15.11 3.19 -11.30
N TRP A 47 15.07 2.79 -10.02
CA TRP A 47 15.05 1.38 -9.64
C TRP A 47 13.79 0.66 -10.13
N TRP A 48 12.62 1.30 -9.98
CA TRP A 48 11.33 0.71 -10.31
C TRP A 48 11.22 0.33 -11.80
N ARG A 49 11.75 1.18 -12.69
CA ARG A 49 11.85 0.88 -14.14
C ARG A 49 12.70 -0.35 -14.46
N GLN A 50 13.62 -0.73 -13.59
CA GLN A 50 14.48 -1.90 -13.77
C GLN A 50 13.83 -3.20 -13.29
N VAL A 51 12.73 -3.17 -12.53
CA VAL A 51 12.08 -4.38 -12.01
C VAL A 51 11.57 -5.28 -13.15
N LYS A 52 11.27 -4.72 -14.33
CA LYS A 52 10.89 -5.52 -15.50
C LYS A 52 12.00 -6.46 -15.99
N THR A 53 13.27 -6.11 -15.77
CA THR A 53 14.44 -6.91 -16.19
C THR A 53 15.17 -7.57 -15.02
N LYS A 54 15.12 -6.98 -13.82
CA LYS A 54 15.80 -7.47 -12.60
C LYS A 54 14.87 -8.21 -11.65
N GLY A 55 13.57 -8.20 -11.90
CA GLY A 55 12.59 -8.93 -11.13
C GLY A 55 12.51 -10.40 -11.53
N VAL A 56 11.79 -11.16 -10.71
CA VAL A 56 11.42 -12.54 -10.92
C VAL A 56 9.91 -12.66 -11.18
N ASP A 57 9.46 -13.81 -11.66
CA ASP A 57 8.03 -14.10 -11.78
C ASP A 57 7.35 -14.30 -10.41
N LEU A 58 6.04 -14.51 -10.44
CA LEU A 58 5.24 -14.67 -9.24
C LEU A 58 5.63 -15.92 -8.42
N GLU A 59 5.96 -17.03 -9.08
CA GLU A 59 6.30 -18.28 -8.40
C GLU A 59 7.61 -18.17 -7.64
N ALA A 60 8.64 -17.66 -8.32
CA ALA A 60 9.93 -17.38 -7.71
C ALA A 60 9.80 -16.36 -6.57
N PHE A 61 8.97 -15.32 -6.74
CA PHE A 61 8.70 -14.34 -5.68
C PHE A 61 7.99 -14.98 -4.47
N ALA A 62 6.94 -15.75 -4.71
CA ALA A 62 6.22 -16.47 -3.66
C ALA A 62 7.14 -17.43 -2.91
N ALA A 63 8.05 -18.12 -3.60
CA ALA A 63 9.07 -18.96 -2.97
C ALA A 63 10.03 -18.15 -2.09
N GLN A 64 10.44 -16.94 -2.50
CA GLN A 64 11.27 -16.05 -1.68
C GLN A 64 10.52 -15.59 -0.40
N VAL A 65 9.24 -15.22 -0.52
CA VAL A 65 8.39 -14.84 0.62
C VAL A 65 8.18 -16.01 1.57
N LYS A 66 7.96 -17.22 1.05
CA LYS A 66 7.83 -18.44 1.86
C LYS A 66 9.05 -18.69 2.77
N ARG A 67 10.25 -18.36 2.28
CA ARG A 67 11.54 -18.50 2.98
C ARG A 67 11.84 -17.38 3.99
N LEU A 68 10.97 -16.38 4.13
CA LEU A 68 11.11 -15.41 5.21
C LEU A 68 10.90 -16.10 6.57
N PRO A 69 11.59 -15.66 7.65
CA PRO A 69 11.40 -16.22 8.98
C PRO A 69 9.93 -16.16 9.44
N ASN A 70 9.52 -17.12 10.28
CA ASN A 70 8.21 -17.06 10.92
C ASN A 70 8.07 -15.76 11.73
N GLY A 71 6.89 -15.14 11.66
CA GLY A 71 6.61 -13.85 12.26
C GLY A 71 7.25 -12.64 11.56
N GLN A 72 8.00 -12.84 10.47
CA GLN A 72 8.68 -11.74 9.78
C GLN A 72 7.68 -10.67 9.33
N LEU A 73 7.87 -9.44 9.82
CA LEU A 73 7.24 -8.25 9.29
C LEU A 73 7.89 -7.91 7.96
N TRP A 74 7.09 -7.74 6.91
CA TRP A 74 7.59 -7.33 5.61
C TRP A 74 6.56 -6.47 4.88
N ARG A 75 7.03 -5.59 4.01
CA ARG A 75 6.16 -4.74 3.19
C ARG A 75 6.12 -5.27 1.78
N HIS A 76 4.97 -5.74 1.34
CA HIS A 76 4.74 -5.99 -0.07
C HIS A 76 4.53 -4.63 -0.74
N ASN A 77 5.43 -4.30 -1.66
CA ASN A 77 5.48 -3.11 -2.50
C ASN A 77 5.82 -1.79 -1.77
N GLN A 78 7.06 -1.34 -1.99
CA GLN A 78 7.42 0.08 -1.92
C GLN A 78 7.08 0.85 -3.21
N ALA A 79 6.86 0.13 -4.31
CA ALA A 79 6.31 0.63 -5.57
C ALA A 79 5.64 -0.55 -6.30
N GLY A 80 4.68 -0.24 -7.18
CA GLY A 80 3.71 -1.21 -7.70
C GLY A 80 2.50 -1.37 -6.77
N ASP A 81 1.52 -2.14 -7.23
CA ASP A 81 0.28 -2.47 -6.53
C ASP A 81 -0.01 -3.98 -6.71
N LEU A 82 -1.22 -4.43 -6.44
CA LEU A 82 -1.65 -5.83 -6.60
C LEU A 82 -1.70 -6.25 -8.08
N PRO A 83 -1.45 -7.53 -8.40
CA PRO A 83 -1.61 -8.02 -9.77
C PRO A 83 -3.06 -7.88 -10.26
N HIS A 84 -3.26 -7.50 -11.52
CA HIS A 84 -4.58 -7.26 -12.08
C HIS A 84 -4.63 -7.38 -13.61
N THR A 85 -5.85 -7.42 -14.15
CA THR A 85 -6.16 -7.15 -15.56
C THR A 85 -7.16 -6.00 -15.60
N ASP A 86 -6.82 -4.89 -16.26
CA ASP A 86 -7.68 -3.70 -16.40
C ASP A 86 -8.27 -3.14 -15.09
N GLY A 87 -7.51 -3.25 -13.99
CA GLY A 87 -7.93 -2.79 -12.65
C GLY A 87 -8.81 -3.77 -11.88
N ARG A 88 -9.08 -4.96 -12.42
CA ARG A 88 -9.66 -6.10 -11.70
C ARG A 88 -8.54 -6.96 -11.14
N ILE A 89 -8.45 -7.05 -9.81
CA ILE A 89 -7.42 -7.81 -9.11
C ILE A 89 -7.44 -9.27 -9.60
N ASP A 90 -6.26 -9.78 -9.93
CA ASP A 90 -6.03 -11.18 -10.22
C ASP A 90 -6.06 -11.96 -8.90
N VAL A 91 -7.19 -12.63 -8.66
CA VAL A 91 -7.47 -13.35 -7.41
C VAL A 91 -6.50 -14.51 -7.21
N GLU A 92 -6.15 -15.22 -8.28
CA GLU A 92 -5.25 -16.37 -8.18
C GLU A 92 -3.83 -15.89 -7.84
N ALA A 93 -3.37 -14.84 -8.52
CA ALA A 93 -2.06 -14.27 -8.25
C ALA A 93 -1.96 -13.69 -6.83
N LEU A 94 -3.01 -13.00 -6.36
CA LEU A 94 -3.08 -12.52 -4.99
C LEU A 94 -3.07 -13.69 -4.00
N GLN A 95 -3.84 -14.76 -4.26
CA GLN A 95 -3.89 -15.92 -3.37
C GLN A 95 -2.51 -16.58 -3.22
N ARG A 96 -1.71 -16.67 -4.28
CA ARG A 96 -0.32 -17.18 -4.21
C ARG A 96 0.55 -16.35 -3.27
N ILE A 97 0.39 -15.01 -3.27
CA ILE A 97 1.10 -14.11 -2.34
C ILE A 97 0.61 -14.32 -0.90
N VAL A 98 -0.71 -14.41 -0.71
CA VAL A 98 -1.33 -14.67 0.61
C VAL A 98 -0.85 -16.00 1.19
N ASP A 99 -0.80 -17.05 0.38
CA ASP A 99 -0.31 -18.37 0.81
C ASP A 99 1.18 -18.35 1.15
N ALA A 100 1.98 -17.63 0.37
CA ALA A 100 3.39 -17.44 0.69
C ALA A 100 3.60 -16.69 2.02
N ASN A 101 2.70 -15.75 2.31
CA ASN A 101 2.68 -14.98 3.56
C ASN A 101 2.25 -15.78 4.78
N ARG A 102 1.70 -17.00 4.67
CA ARG A 102 1.29 -17.79 5.85
C ARG A 102 2.43 -17.94 6.86
N GLY A 103 2.14 -17.59 8.11
CA GLY A 103 3.12 -17.55 9.22
C GLY A 103 3.97 -16.28 9.27
N LYS A 104 3.79 -15.31 8.38
CA LYS A 104 4.50 -14.02 8.32
C LYS A 104 3.50 -12.88 8.53
N ARG A 105 4.01 -11.64 8.56
CA ARG A 105 3.23 -10.43 8.86
C ARG A 105 3.33 -9.43 7.70
N GLY A 106 3.00 -9.90 6.50
CA GLY A 106 3.02 -9.09 5.28
C GLY A 106 1.92 -8.04 5.28
N PHE A 107 2.27 -6.84 4.80
CA PHE A 107 1.29 -5.79 4.56
C PHE A 107 1.58 -5.01 3.28
N THR A 108 0.54 -4.43 2.70
CA THR A 108 0.61 -3.62 1.48
C THR A 108 -0.45 -2.54 1.46
N TYR A 109 -0.47 -1.78 0.36
CA TYR A 109 -1.41 -0.71 0.08
C TYR A 109 -1.97 -0.93 -1.31
N THR A 110 -3.22 -0.55 -1.55
CA THR A 110 -3.82 -0.64 -2.87
C THR A 110 -4.68 0.57 -3.22
N HIS A 111 -4.50 1.08 -4.44
CA HIS A 111 -5.39 2.06 -5.08
C HIS A 111 -6.36 1.41 -6.07
N HIS A 112 -6.50 0.07 -6.05
CA HIS A 112 -7.53 -0.60 -6.83
C HIS A 112 -8.91 -0.07 -6.44
N SER A 113 -9.78 0.12 -7.44
CA SER A 113 -11.11 0.65 -7.20
C SER A 113 -11.92 -0.33 -6.34
N MET A 114 -12.62 0.21 -5.34
CA MET A 114 -13.46 -0.54 -4.40
C MET A 114 -14.89 0.02 -4.29
N LEU A 115 -15.13 1.23 -4.79
CA LEU A 115 -16.35 2.00 -4.52
C LEU A 115 -17.33 2.01 -5.70
N ARG A 116 -16.94 1.52 -6.88
CA ARG A 116 -17.89 1.29 -7.97
C ARG A 116 -18.72 0.07 -7.59
N LEU A 117 -20.03 0.16 -7.79
CA LEU A 117 -21.03 -0.82 -7.33
C LEU A 117 -20.69 -2.26 -7.73
N ASP A 118 -21.25 -2.81 -8.79
CA ASP A 118 -21.00 -4.21 -9.13
C ASP A 118 -19.60 -4.42 -9.73
N ALA A 119 -19.03 -3.39 -10.35
CA ALA A 119 -17.75 -3.46 -11.05
C ALA A 119 -16.56 -3.79 -10.12
N ASP A 120 -16.63 -3.47 -8.82
CA ASP A 120 -15.54 -3.72 -7.87
C ASP A 120 -15.84 -4.85 -6.89
N ARG A 121 -16.92 -5.63 -7.09
CA ARG A 121 -17.31 -6.70 -6.17
C ARG A 121 -16.17 -7.69 -5.93
N ASP A 122 -15.52 -8.12 -7.00
CA ASP A 122 -14.44 -9.10 -6.92
C ASP A 122 -13.17 -8.52 -6.29
N ASN A 123 -12.88 -7.23 -6.51
CA ASN A 123 -11.79 -6.54 -5.82
C ASN A 123 -12.02 -6.52 -4.31
N ARG A 124 -13.24 -6.17 -3.89
CA ARG A 124 -13.61 -6.16 -2.46
C ARG A 124 -13.49 -7.54 -1.84
N SER A 125 -14.00 -8.58 -2.50
CA SER A 125 -13.90 -9.96 -2.03
C SER A 125 -12.46 -10.43 -1.93
N ALA A 126 -11.62 -10.14 -2.92
CA ALA A 126 -10.20 -10.50 -2.91
C ALA A 126 -9.45 -9.85 -1.74
N VAL A 127 -9.69 -8.55 -1.50
CA VAL A 127 -9.06 -7.82 -0.39
C VAL A 127 -9.56 -8.29 0.97
N LEU A 128 -10.86 -8.53 1.12
CA LEU A 128 -11.43 -9.09 2.35
C LEU A 128 -10.77 -10.43 2.68
N ASN A 129 -10.71 -11.36 1.71
CA ASN A 129 -10.15 -12.69 1.90
C ASN A 129 -8.66 -12.65 2.27
N ALA A 130 -7.87 -11.78 1.64
CA ALA A 130 -6.47 -11.61 1.98
C ALA A 130 -6.27 -11.09 3.42
N ASN A 131 -7.05 -10.07 3.82
CA ASN A 131 -7.02 -9.50 5.18
C ASN A 131 -7.48 -10.51 6.25
N LEU A 132 -8.48 -11.34 5.94
CA LEU A 132 -8.91 -12.45 6.82
C LEU A 132 -7.84 -13.52 6.94
N SER A 133 -7.05 -13.74 5.88
CA SER A 133 -5.97 -14.73 5.82
C SER A 133 -4.63 -14.25 6.39
N GLY A 134 -4.57 -13.05 6.97
CA GLY A 134 -3.39 -12.51 7.65
C GLY A 134 -2.37 -11.82 6.74
N PHE A 135 -2.74 -11.49 5.50
CA PHE A 135 -2.00 -10.57 4.64
C PHE A 135 -2.69 -9.20 4.63
N THR A 136 -2.13 -8.23 5.36
CA THR A 136 -2.81 -6.96 5.62
C THR A 136 -2.77 -6.04 4.40
N ILE A 137 -3.88 -5.89 3.69
CA ILE A 137 -4.03 -4.95 2.58
C ILE A 137 -4.73 -3.69 3.09
N ASN A 138 -4.03 -2.57 3.03
CA ASN A 138 -4.59 -1.26 3.37
C ASN A 138 -5.24 -0.64 2.13
N LEU A 139 -6.49 -0.21 2.26
CA LEU A 139 -7.18 0.56 1.22
C LEU A 139 -6.64 1.99 1.19
N SER A 140 -6.11 2.44 0.06
CA SER A 140 -5.55 3.78 -0.08
C SER A 140 -6.58 4.77 -0.63
N ALA A 141 -6.93 5.74 0.20
CA ALA A 141 -7.75 6.88 -0.17
C ALA A 141 -6.91 8.10 -0.54
N ASP A 142 -7.41 8.88 -1.48
CA ASP A 142 -6.83 10.14 -1.91
C ASP A 142 -7.27 11.32 -1.02
N SER A 143 -8.25 11.12 -0.14
CA SER A 143 -8.69 12.10 0.86
C SER A 143 -9.29 11.44 2.10
N LEU A 144 -9.46 12.19 3.19
CA LEU A 144 -10.14 11.70 4.40
C LEU A 144 -11.62 11.38 4.15
N LYS A 145 -12.28 12.08 3.22
CA LYS A 145 -13.66 11.82 2.83
C LYS A 145 -13.78 10.50 2.08
N GLN A 146 -12.90 10.23 1.13
CA GLN A 146 -12.87 8.92 0.46
C GLN A 146 -12.48 7.80 1.44
N ALA A 147 -11.61 8.09 2.42
CA ALA A 147 -11.24 7.14 3.46
C ALA A 147 -12.45 6.70 4.30
N ASP A 148 -13.39 7.59 4.56
CA ASP A 148 -14.65 7.24 5.22
C ASP A 148 -15.44 6.20 4.41
N ALA A 149 -15.64 6.45 3.11
CA ALA A 149 -16.35 5.52 2.23
C ALA A 149 -15.66 4.15 2.11
N LEU A 150 -14.31 4.13 2.07
CA LEU A 150 -13.55 2.87 2.08
C LEU A 150 -13.66 2.14 3.42
N ALA A 151 -13.72 2.88 4.53
CA ALA A 151 -13.87 2.30 5.86
C ALA A 151 -15.25 1.66 6.06
N ASP A 152 -16.31 2.22 5.45
CA ASP A 152 -17.67 1.64 5.47
C ASP A 152 -17.73 0.24 4.85
N LEU A 153 -16.80 -0.11 3.95
CA LEU A 153 -16.75 -1.44 3.34
C LEU A 153 -16.37 -2.54 4.35
N ASN A 154 -15.68 -2.19 5.44
CA ASN A 154 -15.23 -3.13 6.48
C ASN A 154 -14.43 -4.35 5.95
N ILE A 155 -13.68 -4.18 4.86
CA ILE A 155 -12.87 -5.26 4.23
C ILE A 155 -11.38 -5.21 4.59
N GLY A 156 -10.93 -4.18 5.28
CA GLY A 156 -9.53 -3.98 5.62
C GLY A 156 -9.27 -2.63 6.26
N PRO A 157 -8.05 -2.43 6.79
CA PRO A 157 -7.67 -1.12 7.29
C PRO A 157 -7.55 -0.08 6.17
N VAL A 158 -7.74 1.19 6.50
CA VAL A 158 -7.69 2.30 5.55
C VAL A 158 -6.52 3.23 5.82
N VAL A 159 -5.95 3.77 4.75
CA VAL A 159 -5.02 4.90 4.78
C VAL A 159 -5.52 6.02 3.89
N ALA A 160 -5.09 7.24 4.17
CA ALA A 160 -5.50 8.41 3.41
C ALA A 160 -4.31 9.33 3.12
N ILE A 161 -4.40 10.12 2.06
CA ILE A 161 -3.49 11.22 1.83
C ILE A 161 -4.05 12.48 2.49
N VAL A 162 -3.16 13.29 3.08
CA VAL A 162 -3.48 14.60 3.66
C VAL A 162 -2.49 15.65 3.17
N GLU A 163 -2.88 16.92 3.31
CA GLU A 163 -1.98 18.04 3.06
C GLU A 163 -0.84 18.06 4.09
N PRO A 164 0.38 18.44 3.68
CA PRO A 164 1.51 18.56 4.60
C PRO A 164 1.34 19.75 5.55
N GLY A 165 1.86 19.62 6.78
CA GLY A 165 1.86 20.70 7.77
C GLY A 165 0.54 20.88 8.53
N GLY A 166 -0.42 19.97 8.33
CA GLY A 166 -1.67 19.92 9.10
C GLY A 166 -1.54 19.21 10.45
N PRO A 167 -2.66 19.03 11.17
CA PRO A 167 -2.67 18.30 12.44
C PRO A 167 -2.21 16.85 12.29
N LEU A 168 -1.34 16.39 13.21
CA LEU A 168 -0.78 15.04 13.21
C LEU A 168 -1.80 13.94 13.60
N TRP A 169 -2.98 14.32 14.09
CA TRP A 169 -4.11 13.44 14.36
C TRP A 169 -5.39 14.27 14.35
N GLY A 170 -6.53 13.61 14.20
CA GLY A 170 -7.81 14.29 14.19
C GLY A 170 -8.97 13.35 13.90
N LYS A 171 -10.04 13.92 13.36
CA LYS A 171 -11.21 13.18 12.87
C LYS A 171 -11.45 13.44 11.39
N THR A 172 -11.90 12.43 10.67
CA THR A 172 -12.45 12.56 9.31
C THR A 172 -13.81 13.27 9.34
N PRO A 173 -14.38 13.66 8.18
CA PRO A 173 -15.74 14.20 8.10
C PRO A 173 -16.81 13.30 8.74
N ALA A 174 -16.71 11.98 8.62
CA ALA A 174 -17.62 11.04 9.29
C ALA A 174 -17.23 10.74 10.76
N GLY A 175 -16.28 11.49 11.33
CA GLY A 175 -15.90 11.40 12.74
C GLY A 175 -14.90 10.29 13.09
N ARG A 176 -14.33 9.57 12.11
CA ARG A 176 -13.34 8.51 12.36
C ARG A 176 -12.00 9.10 12.75
N HIS A 177 -11.34 8.51 13.74
CA HIS A 177 -10.01 8.94 14.13
C HIS A 177 -8.99 8.69 13.01
N TYR A 178 -8.11 9.65 12.76
CA TYR A 178 -6.92 9.46 11.95
C TYR A 178 -5.66 9.88 12.71
N VAL A 179 -4.53 9.28 12.33
CA VAL A 179 -3.19 9.66 12.78
C VAL A 179 -2.25 9.74 11.59
N VAL A 180 -1.47 10.82 11.48
CA VAL A 180 -0.43 10.96 10.47
C VAL A 180 0.70 9.98 10.79
N CYS A 181 1.16 9.26 9.77
CA CYS A 181 2.20 8.24 9.87
C CYS A 181 3.37 8.71 10.74
N PRO A 182 3.64 8.05 11.89
CA PRO A 182 4.70 8.47 12.81
C PRO A 182 6.09 8.58 12.17
N ALA A 183 6.37 7.78 11.14
CA ALA A 183 7.64 7.82 10.42
C ALA A 183 7.84 9.09 9.55
N GLN A 184 6.84 9.98 9.45
CA GLN A 184 6.99 11.28 8.77
C GLN A 184 7.41 12.41 9.71
N HIS A 185 7.17 12.28 11.02
CA HIS A 185 7.38 13.38 11.98
C HIS A 185 8.19 12.98 13.23
N ARG A 186 8.33 11.68 13.52
CA ARG A 186 9.17 11.21 14.64
C ARG A 186 10.48 10.67 14.13
N GLU A 187 11.56 11.22 14.67
CA GLU A 187 12.90 10.68 14.49
C GLU A 187 12.94 9.21 14.95
N TYR A 188 13.73 8.38 14.26
CA TYR A 188 13.92 6.94 14.53
C TYR A 188 12.67 6.04 14.40
N THR A 189 11.50 6.59 14.07
CA THR A 189 10.32 5.76 13.84
C THR A 189 10.31 5.22 12.41
N THR A 190 10.23 3.90 12.28
CA THR A 190 10.21 3.19 11.00
C THR A 190 9.03 2.22 10.96
N CYS A 191 8.71 1.65 9.80
CA CYS A 191 7.73 0.56 9.74
C CYS A 191 8.14 -0.63 10.64
N ALA A 192 9.45 -0.93 10.71
CA ALA A 192 10.00 -2.00 11.56
C ALA A 192 9.61 -1.84 13.04
N THR A 193 9.62 -0.61 13.54
CA THR A 193 9.31 -0.30 14.94
C THR A 193 7.82 0.01 15.16
N CYS A 194 7.18 0.71 14.22
CA CYS A 194 5.79 1.19 14.35
C CYS A 194 4.73 0.12 14.07
N GLN A 195 4.87 -0.62 12.96
CA GLN A 195 4.01 -1.73 12.56
C GLN A 195 2.49 -1.45 12.41
N LEU A 196 2.02 -0.20 12.54
CA LEU A 196 0.59 0.14 12.50
C LEU A 196 -0.11 -0.35 11.22
N CYS A 197 0.52 -0.18 10.06
CA CYS A 197 -0.05 -0.57 8.77
C CYS A 197 -0.10 -2.08 8.54
N ALA A 198 0.56 -2.88 9.40
CA ALA A 198 0.47 -4.34 9.37
C ALA A 198 -0.62 -4.90 10.28
N LYS A 199 -1.25 -4.06 11.11
CA LYS A 199 -2.28 -4.46 12.09
C LYS A 199 -3.68 -4.13 11.57
N LYS A 200 -4.65 -4.96 11.97
CA LYS A 200 -6.07 -4.59 11.96
C LYS A 200 -6.28 -3.44 12.94
N ARG A 201 -7.04 -2.43 12.53
CA ARG A 201 -7.27 -1.20 13.29
C ARG A 201 -8.52 -0.48 12.78
N ASN A 202 -9.09 0.35 13.64
CA ASN A 202 -10.30 1.14 13.35
C ASN A 202 -9.99 2.61 13.00
N HIS A 203 -8.76 3.07 13.22
CA HIS A 203 -8.34 4.42 12.86
C HIS A 203 -7.62 4.43 11.50
N ILE A 204 -7.75 5.54 10.79
CA ILE A 204 -7.09 5.78 9.51
C ILE A 204 -5.64 6.19 9.77
N VAL A 205 -4.70 5.64 8.98
CA VAL A 205 -3.33 6.18 8.94
C VAL A 205 -3.25 7.15 7.78
N ALA A 206 -2.96 8.41 8.08
CA ALA A 206 -2.80 9.45 7.09
C ALA A 206 -1.33 9.57 6.65
N PHE A 207 -1.11 9.93 5.39
CA PHE A 207 0.20 10.22 4.83
C PHE A 207 0.21 11.62 4.23
N GLU A 208 1.12 12.47 4.69
CA GLU A 208 1.31 13.78 4.07
C GLU A 208 1.88 13.61 2.66
N ALA A 209 1.33 14.38 1.72
CA ALA A 209 1.91 14.51 0.39
C ALA A 209 3.34 15.06 0.50
N HIS A 210 4.30 14.40 -0.15
CA HIS A 210 5.73 14.71 -0.05
C HIS A 210 6.44 14.52 -1.39
N GLY A 211 7.71 14.92 -1.46
CA GLY A 211 8.52 14.86 -2.67
C GLY A 211 8.30 16.06 -3.59
N SER A 212 9.02 16.09 -4.71
CA SER A 212 9.05 17.25 -5.62
C SER A 212 7.73 17.50 -6.34
N GLN A 213 6.86 16.48 -6.46
CA GLN A 213 5.53 16.60 -7.05
C GLN A 213 4.39 16.69 -6.03
N SER A 214 4.66 17.00 -4.76
CA SER A 214 3.63 17.06 -3.70
C SER A 214 2.47 17.99 -4.05
N ARG A 215 2.72 19.12 -4.74
CA ARG A 215 1.67 20.04 -5.20
C ARG A 215 0.62 19.38 -6.09
N ARG A 216 1.02 18.46 -6.98
CA ARG A 216 0.08 17.73 -7.84
C ARG A 216 -0.81 16.80 -7.02
N VAL A 217 -0.22 16.10 -6.06
CA VAL A 217 -0.94 15.23 -5.13
C VAL A 217 -1.93 16.04 -4.27
N ILE A 218 -1.53 17.22 -3.78
CA ILE A 218 -2.43 18.11 -3.03
C ILE A 218 -3.65 18.51 -3.86
N ASN A 219 -3.48 18.80 -5.15
CA ASN A 219 -4.61 19.11 -6.02
C ASN A 219 -5.60 17.93 -6.14
N ILE A 220 -5.10 16.70 -6.15
CA ILE A 220 -5.94 15.48 -6.13
C ILE A 220 -6.69 15.40 -4.80
N VAL A 221 -6.00 15.58 -3.66
CA VAL A 221 -6.61 15.55 -2.32
C VAL A 221 -7.75 16.55 -2.20
N ARG A 222 -7.56 17.77 -2.72
CA ARG A 222 -8.58 18.84 -2.68
C ARG A 222 -9.77 18.57 -3.57
N ALA A 223 -9.62 17.74 -4.61
CA ALA A 223 -10.68 17.43 -5.56
C ALA A 223 -11.55 16.22 -5.17
N ALA A 224 -11.15 15.44 -4.15
CA ALA A 224 -11.77 14.17 -3.76
C ALA A 224 -12.71 14.28 -2.55
#